data_AF-A0A6N2YPG0-F1
#
_entry.id   AF-A0A6N2YPG0-F1
#
_cell.length_a   1.000
_cell.length_b   1.000
_cell.length_c   1.000
_cell.angle_alpha   90.00
_cell.angle_beta   90.00
_cell.angle_gamma   90.00
#
_symmetry.space_group_name_H-M   'P 1'
#
loop_
_entity.id
_entity.type
_entity.pdbx_description
1 polymer ?
#
loop_
_entity_poly.entity_id
_entity_poly.type
_entity_poly.pdbx_seq_one_letter_code
_entity_poly.pdbx_strand_id
1 'polypeptide(L)'
;MRSYYKAYKKVGEIKTSLAEKLGGMCYGYVYISPGVIRHIIRRHNKQLSRNVKDNLINVIESILKDPDYIGTKIKENNRITIEFVKKVDSILLLGMEVDKDEGYIYVSTLYPITKSKIDNKIYGGRLLSCSIE
;
A
#
# COMPACT_ATOMS: atom_id res chain seq x y z
N MET A 1 5.55 -14.28 16.72
CA MET A 1 4.89 -12.98 16.49
C MET A 1 5.13 -12.07 17.70
N ARG A 2 5.89 -10.98 17.51
CA ARG A 2 6.18 -10.01 18.57
C ARG A 2 4.89 -9.43 19.17
N SER A 3 4.92 -9.08 20.46
CA SER A 3 3.74 -8.65 21.23
C SER A 3 3.01 -7.45 20.64
N TYR A 4 3.72 -6.53 19.97
CA TYR A 4 3.11 -5.33 19.38
C TYR A 4 2.25 -5.62 18.13
N TYR A 5 2.51 -6.71 17.40
CA TYR A 5 1.69 -7.08 16.24
C TYR A 5 0.33 -7.67 16.63
N LYS A 6 0.14 -8.10 17.89
CA LYS A 6 -1.17 -8.60 18.37
C LYS A 6 -2.30 -7.57 18.22
N ALA A 7 -1.96 -6.27 18.18
CA ALA A 7 -2.91 -5.18 18.00
C ALA A 7 -3.15 -4.82 16.52
N TYR A 8 -2.42 -5.42 15.58
CA TYR A 8 -2.52 -5.07 14.17
C TYR A 8 -3.68 -5.83 13.53
N LYS A 9 -4.48 -5.12 12.75
CA LYS A 9 -5.63 -5.70 12.05
C LYS A 9 -5.19 -6.19 10.67
N LYS A 10 -5.57 -7.41 10.28
CA LYS A 10 -5.46 -7.90 8.91
C LYS A 10 -6.39 -7.10 7.99
N VAL A 11 -5.87 -6.58 6.88
CA VAL A 11 -6.61 -5.72 5.94
C VAL A 11 -6.64 -6.24 4.50
N GLY A 12 -5.97 -7.36 4.24
CA GLY A 12 -5.99 -8.00 2.93
C GLY A 12 -4.76 -8.89 2.74
N GLU A 13 -4.44 -9.14 1.47
CA GLU A 13 -3.38 -10.03 1.05
C GLU A 13 -2.78 -9.56 -0.28
N ILE A 14 -1.46 -9.66 -0.41
CA ILE A 14 -0.77 -9.59 -1.71
C ILE A 14 -0.67 -11.02 -2.24
N LYS A 15 -1.41 -11.32 -3.31
CA LYS A 15 -1.39 -12.64 -3.96
C LYS A 15 -0.09 -12.86 -4.73
N THR A 16 0.26 -14.13 -4.94
CA THR A 16 1.45 -14.53 -5.71
C THR A 16 1.48 -13.92 -7.12
N SER A 17 0.35 -13.86 -7.82
CA SER A 17 0.27 -13.24 -9.16
C SER A 17 0.64 -11.76 -9.16
N LEU A 18 0.35 -11.04 -8.07
CA LEU A 18 0.72 -9.63 -7.92
C LEU A 18 2.19 -9.51 -7.48
N ALA A 19 2.66 -10.44 -6.65
CA ALA A 19 4.05 -10.54 -6.25
C ALA A 19 4.99 -10.82 -7.43
N GLU A 20 4.57 -11.64 -8.38
CA GLU A 20 5.30 -11.89 -9.63
C GLU A 20 5.52 -10.61 -10.42
N LYS A 21 4.48 -9.77 -10.56
CA LYS A 21 4.59 -8.44 -11.18
C LYS A 21 5.51 -7.49 -10.40
N LEU A 22 5.71 -7.74 -9.10
CA LEU A 22 6.70 -7.04 -8.25
C LEU A 22 8.11 -7.64 -8.30
N GLY A 23 8.36 -8.62 -9.19
CA GLY A 23 9.64 -9.33 -9.29
C GLY A 23 9.80 -10.44 -8.24
N GLY A 24 8.70 -11.03 -7.76
CA GLY A 24 8.68 -12.13 -6.79
C GLY A 24 9.06 -11.74 -5.36
N MET A 25 9.11 -10.43 -5.04
CA MET A 25 9.76 -9.94 -3.83
C MET A 25 8.98 -10.17 -2.52
N CYS A 26 7.64 -10.19 -2.56
CA CYS A 26 6.82 -10.33 -1.35
C CYS A 26 5.36 -10.71 -1.67
N TYR A 27 4.80 -11.64 -0.90
CA TYR A 27 3.40 -12.05 -0.93
C TYR A 27 2.92 -12.38 0.47
N GLY A 28 1.60 -12.43 0.68
CA GLY A 28 0.97 -12.81 1.95
C GLY A 28 0.13 -11.70 2.57
N TYR A 29 -0.26 -11.92 3.84
CA TYR A 29 -1.22 -11.06 4.52
C TYR A 29 -0.64 -9.69 4.85
N VAL A 30 -1.48 -8.66 4.62
CA VAL A 30 -1.16 -7.27 4.92
C VAL A 30 -1.91 -6.85 6.17
N TYR A 31 -1.23 -6.12 7.03
CA TYR A 31 -1.77 -5.67 8.31
C TYR A 31 -1.63 -4.16 8.50
N ILE A 32 -2.47 -3.57 9.35
CA ILE A 32 -2.40 -2.16 9.72
C ILE A 32 -2.41 -2.00 11.23
N SER A 33 -1.58 -1.08 11.73
CA SER A 33 -1.60 -0.72 13.14
C SER A 33 -2.65 0.37 13.41
N PRO A 34 -3.23 0.42 14.63
CA PRO A 34 -4.11 1.53 15.03
C PRO A 34 -3.42 2.90 14.93
N GLY A 35 -2.09 2.94 15.11
CA GLY A 35 -1.29 4.17 14.96
C GLY A 35 -1.26 4.68 13.52
N VAL A 36 -1.19 3.79 12.54
CA VAL A 36 -1.21 4.14 11.11
C VAL A 36 -2.60 4.62 10.69
N ILE A 37 -3.68 3.99 11.19
CA ILE A 37 -5.04 4.50 10.97
C ILE A 37 -5.15 5.95 11.47
N ARG A 38 -4.72 6.21 12.70
CA ARG A 38 -4.70 7.58 13.26
C ARG A 38 -3.82 8.52 12.45
N HIS A 39 -2.68 8.06 11.95
CA HIS A 39 -1.80 8.86 11.10
C HIS A 39 -2.51 9.29 9.81
N ILE A 40 -3.13 8.34 9.09
CA ILE A 40 -3.85 8.58 7.83
C ILE A 40 -4.96 9.61 8.05
N ILE A 41 -5.82 9.38 9.05
CA ILE A 41 -6.90 10.32 9.36
C ILE A 41 -6.33 11.68 9.76
N ARG A 42 -5.39 11.76 10.70
CA ARG A 42 -4.90 13.07 11.17
C ARG A 42 -4.15 13.87 10.10
N ARG A 43 -3.33 13.21 9.28
CA ARG A 43 -2.47 13.89 8.30
C ARG A 43 -3.16 14.15 6.97
N HIS A 44 -4.10 13.29 6.57
CA HIS A 44 -4.70 13.34 5.23
C HIS A 44 -6.23 13.55 5.24
N ASN A 45 -6.89 13.73 6.40
CA ASN A 45 -8.35 13.89 6.48
C ASN A 45 -8.94 14.93 5.51
N LYS A 46 -8.29 16.09 5.34
CA LYS A 46 -8.77 17.15 4.44
C LYS A 46 -8.66 16.78 2.95
N GLN A 47 -7.78 15.83 2.61
CA GLN A 47 -7.52 15.40 1.24
C GLN A 47 -8.37 14.17 0.88
N LEU A 48 -8.71 13.36 1.88
CA LEU A 48 -9.52 12.16 1.70
C LEU A 48 -11.01 12.50 1.62
N SER A 49 -11.70 11.85 0.67
CA SER A 49 -13.15 11.91 0.59
C SER A 49 -13.80 11.30 1.84
N ARG A 50 -15.08 11.62 2.07
CA ARG A 50 -15.85 11.03 3.18
C ARG A 50 -15.92 9.50 3.04
N ASN A 51 -16.21 9.00 1.85
CA ASN A 51 -16.27 7.57 1.54
C ASN A 51 -14.97 6.84 1.94
N VAL A 52 -13.79 7.39 1.59
CA VAL A 52 -12.51 6.75 1.95
C VAL A 52 -12.27 6.76 3.46
N LYS A 53 -12.69 7.80 4.17
CA LYS A 53 -12.50 7.88 5.63
C LYS A 53 -13.39 6.89 6.37
N ASP A 54 -14.64 6.78 5.97
CA ASP A 54 -15.63 5.93 6.63
C ASP A 54 -15.39 4.44 6.29
N ASN A 55 -14.81 4.15 5.12
CA ASN A 55 -14.56 2.80 4.61
C ASN A 55 -13.07 2.44 4.45
N LEU A 56 -12.17 3.05 5.24
CA LEU A 56 -10.72 2.96 5.04
C LEU A 56 -10.19 1.53 4.86
N ILE A 57 -10.67 0.58 5.66
CA ILE A 57 -10.22 -0.81 5.59
C ILE A 57 -10.65 -1.47 4.27
N ASN A 58 -11.92 -1.29 3.87
CA ASN A 58 -12.45 -1.84 2.63
C ASN A 58 -11.76 -1.20 1.41
N VAL A 59 -11.39 0.08 1.49
CA VAL A 59 -10.61 0.75 0.46
C VAL A 59 -9.22 0.14 0.35
N ILE A 60 -8.51 -0.06 1.47
CA ILE A 60 -7.19 -0.73 1.46
C ILE A 60 -7.31 -2.13 0.85
N GLU A 61 -8.31 -2.91 1.25
CA GLU A 61 -8.55 -4.25 0.69
C GLU A 61 -8.78 -4.20 -0.82
N SER A 62 -9.56 -3.23 -1.32
CA SER A 62 -9.80 -3.06 -2.75
C SER A 62 -8.54 -2.70 -3.55
N ILE A 63 -7.62 -1.93 -2.95
CA ILE A 63 -6.32 -1.57 -3.53
C ILE A 63 -5.42 -2.80 -3.59
N LEU A 64 -5.38 -3.61 -2.52
CA LEU A 64 -4.59 -4.83 -2.48
C LEU A 64 -5.07 -5.89 -3.48
N LYS A 65 -6.39 -5.97 -3.68
CA LYS A 65 -7.01 -6.95 -4.59
C LYS A 65 -6.74 -6.64 -6.06
N ASP A 66 -6.75 -5.37 -6.43
CA ASP A 66 -6.75 -4.93 -7.82
C ASP A 66 -6.17 -3.51 -7.96
N PRO A 67 -4.86 -3.32 -7.80
CA PRO A 67 -4.25 -2.01 -7.97
C PRO A 67 -4.15 -1.63 -9.46
N ASP A 68 -4.22 -0.33 -9.76
CA ASP A 68 -3.98 0.19 -11.12
C ASP A 68 -2.47 0.24 -11.42
N TYR A 69 -1.66 0.59 -10.41
CA TYR A 69 -0.21 0.60 -10.51
C TYR A 69 0.43 -0.01 -9.27
N ILE A 70 1.59 -0.61 -9.44
CA ILE A 70 2.38 -1.20 -8.37
C ILE A 70 3.85 -0.80 -8.50
N GLY A 71 4.55 -0.76 -7.37
CA GLY A 71 5.98 -0.48 -7.35
C GLY A 71 6.63 -1.03 -6.09
N THR A 72 7.90 -1.39 -6.20
CA THR A 72 8.74 -1.82 -5.08
C THR A 72 10.04 -1.05 -5.07
N LYS A 73 10.58 -0.84 -3.87
CA LYS A 73 11.93 -0.33 -3.67
C LYS A 73 12.57 -1.02 -2.48
N ILE A 74 13.79 -1.53 -2.69
CA ILE A 74 14.65 -2.00 -1.61
C ILE A 74 15.35 -0.76 -1.02
N LYS A 75 15.22 -0.56 0.29
CA LYS A 75 15.93 0.47 1.06
C LYS A 75 17.21 -0.09 1.68
N GLU A 76 18.08 0.81 2.09
CA GLU A 76 19.17 0.52 3.04
C GLU A 76 18.59 -0.18 4.29
N ASN A 77 19.34 -1.10 4.88
CA ASN A 77 18.90 -2.00 5.97
C ASN A 77 17.90 -3.10 5.55
N ASN A 78 17.93 -3.50 4.28
CA ASN A 78 17.16 -4.64 3.76
C ASN A 78 15.63 -4.49 3.86
N ARG A 79 15.10 -3.31 4.18
CA ARG A 79 13.67 -3.03 4.21
C ARG A 79 13.13 -2.89 2.79
N ILE A 80 11.99 -3.53 2.50
CA ILE A 80 11.30 -3.37 1.23
C ILE A 80 10.12 -2.43 1.44
N THR A 81 10.00 -1.42 0.58
CA THR A 81 8.78 -0.62 0.49
C THR A 81 8.01 -0.97 -0.75
N ILE A 82 6.70 -1.08 -0.61
CA ILE A 82 5.76 -1.39 -1.69
C ILE A 82 4.80 -0.21 -1.81
N GLU A 83 4.52 0.23 -3.02
CA GLU A 83 3.54 1.28 -3.32
C GLU A 83 2.49 0.72 -4.26
N PHE A 84 1.23 0.71 -3.85
CA PHE A 84 0.09 0.43 -4.74
C PHE A 84 -0.68 1.72 -4.99
N VAL A 85 -1.19 1.88 -6.19
CA VAL A 85 -2.01 3.02 -6.58
C VAL A 85 -3.32 2.53 -7.15
N LYS A 86 -4.44 3.12 -6.72
CA LYS A 86 -5.76 2.86 -7.30
C LYS A 86 -6.59 4.14 -7.37
N LYS A 87 -7.34 4.31 -8.44
CA LYS A 87 -8.42 5.30 -8.55
C LYS A 87 -9.65 4.77 -7.81
N VAL A 88 -10.04 5.50 -6.76
CA VAL A 88 -11.34 5.35 -6.09
C VAL A 88 -12.11 6.64 -6.40
N ASP A 89 -12.41 7.49 -5.41
CA ASP A 89 -12.95 8.83 -5.66
C ASP A 89 -11.84 9.78 -6.17
N SER A 90 -10.69 9.74 -5.49
CA SER A 90 -9.42 10.33 -5.91
C SER A 90 -8.42 9.21 -6.23
N ILE A 91 -7.27 9.56 -6.80
CA ILE A 91 -6.21 8.57 -6.98
C ILE A 91 -5.47 8.44 -5.67
N LEU A 92 -5.45 7.24 -5.09
CA LEU A 92 -4.86 6.97 -3.79
C LEU A 92 -3.56 6.21 -3.97
N LEU A 93 -2.53 6.58 -3.20
CA LEU A 93 -1.34 5.77 -3.01
C LEU A 93 -1.42 5.09 -1.64
N LEU A 94 -1.28 3.78 -1.63
CA LEU A 94 -1.11 2.93 -0.45
C LEU A 94 0.38 2.58 -0.33
N GLY A 95 1.00 3.05 0.75
CA GLY A 95 2.38 2.70 1.10
C GLY A 95 2.40 1.53 2.08
N MET A 96 3.29 0.57 1.83
CA MET A 96 3.51 -0.58 2.71
C MET A 96 5.00 -0.82 2.89
N GLU A 97 5.38 -1.49 3.98
CA GLU A 97 6.73 -1.96 4.22
C GLU A 97 6.73 -3.45 4.59
N VAL A 98 7.82 -4.13 4.26
CA VAL A 98 8.08 -5.53 4.63
C VAL A 98 9.14 -5.58 5.72
N ASP A 99 8.78 -6.20 6.84
CA ASP A 99 9.74 -6.65 7.83
C ASP A 99 10.26 -8.03 7.40
N LYS A 100 11.51 -8.09 6.91
CA LYS A 100 12.10 -9.33 6.39
C LYS A 100 12.37 -10.37 7.46
N ASP A 101 12.67 -9.93 8.68
CA ASP A 101 13.05 -10.85 9.77
C ASP A 101 11.85 -11.68 10.24
N GLU A 102 10.65 -11.09 10.18
CA GLU A 102 9.40 -11.70 10.62
C GLU A 102 8.46 -12.06 9.46
N GLY A 103 8.84 -11.76 8.21
CA GLY A 103 8.01 -11.99 7.01
C GLY A 103 6.70 -11.21 7.00
N TYR A 104 6.67 -10.02 7.61
CA TYR A 104 5.44 -9.29 7.89
C TYR A 104 5.26 -8.08 6.98
N ILE A 105 4.12 -8.01 6.28
CA ILE A 105 3.78 -6.88 5.40
C ILE A 105 2.79 -5.98 6.14
N TYR A 106 3.10 -4.70 6.24
CA TYR A 106 2.24 -3.74 6.92
C TYR A 106 2.07 -2.43 6.18
N VAL A 107 0.87 -1.87 6.30
CA VAL A 107 0.54 -0.54 5.80
C VAL A 107 1.33 0.50 6.58
N SER A 108 2.02 1.38 5.87
CA SER A 108 2.74 2.53 6.43
C SER A 108 1.97 3.83 6.26
N THR A 109 1.20 3.99 5.17
CA THR A 109 0.35 5.16 4.93
C THR A 109 -0.64 4.94 3.79
N LEU A 110 -1.64 5.82 3.68
CA LEU A 110 -2.55 5.96 2.54
C LEU A 110 -2.88 7.45 2.36
N TYR A 111 -2.75 7.97 1.14
CA TYR A 111 -3.08 9.37 0.85
C TYR A 111 -3.39 9.60 -0.64
N PRO A 112 -4.14 10.67 -0.98
CA PRO A 112 -4.36 11.06 -2.37
C PRO A 112 -3.08 11.54 -3.04
N ILE A 113 -2.81 11.04 -4.23
CA ILE A 113 -1.66 11.40 -5.06
C ILE A 113 -2.14 12.06 -6.36
N THR A 114 -1.38 13.04 -6.85
CA THR A 114 -1.71 13.73 -8.11
C THR A 114 -1.26 12.92 -9.31
N LYS A 115 -1.95 13.10 -10.45
CA LYS A 115 -1.61 12.44 -11.71
C LYS A 115 -0.15 12.72 -12.14
N SER A 116 0.29 13.98 -12.08
CA SER A 116 1.69 14.35 -12.36
C SER A 116 2.71 13.59 -11.49
N LYS A 117 2.43 13.33 -10.20
CA LYS A 117 3.32 12.55 -9.34
C LYS A 117 3.35 11.06 -9.72
N ILE A 118 2.22 10.53 -10.19
CA ILE A 118 2.14 9.16 -10.71
C ILE A 118 2.96 9.08 -12.01
N ASP A 119 2.75 10.01 -12.93
CA ASP A 119 3.42 10.02 -14.23
C ASP A 119 4.94 10.14 -14.05
N ASN A 120 5.42 10.98 -13.12
CA ASN A 120 6.84 11.06 -12.77
C ASN A 120 7.38 9.74 -12.20
N LYS A 121 6.58 9.02 -11.39
CA LYS A 121 6.98 7.71 -10.84
C LYS A 121 7.01 6.63 -11.93
N ILE A 122 6.08 6.66 -12.88
CA ILE A 122 6.08 5.76 -14.04
C ILE A 122 7.29 6.04 -14.92
N TYR A 123 7.52 7.31 -15.29
CA TYR A 123 8.66 7.73 -16.09
C TYR A 123 10.00 7.32 -15.45
N GLY A 124 10.10 7.43 -14.12
CA GLY A 124 11.27 6.98 -13.36
C GLY A 124 11.35 5.48 -13.08
N GLY A 125 10.46 4.65 -13.66
CA GLY A 125 10.43 3.20 -13.48
C GLY A 125 10.05 2.73 -12.07
N ARG A 126 9.52 3.63 -11.22
CA ARG A 126 9.14 3.33 -9.83
C ARG A 126 7.75 2.74 -9.69
N LEU A 127 6.88 2.99 -10.66
CA LEU A 127 5.54 2.39 -10.76
C LEU A 127 5.38 1.73 -12.12
N LEU A 128 4.78 0.55 -12.11
CA LEU A 128 4.42 -0.24 -13.28
C LEU A 128 2.90 -0.33 -13.37
N SER A 129 2.35 -0.24 -14.58
CA SER A 129 0.93 -0.45 -14.84
C SER A 129 0.55 -1.91 -14.58
N CYS A 130 -0.57 -2.13 -13.88
CA CYS A 130 -1.13 -3.47 -13.70
C CYS A 130 -2.08 -3.88 -14.83
N SER A 131 -2.62 -2.90 -15.55
CA SER A 131 -3.35 -3.12 -16.79
C SER A 131 -2.39 -3.68 -17.84
N ILE A 132 -2.78 -4.82 -18.41
CA ILE A 132 -2.15 -5.37 -19.60
C ILE A 132 -2.50 -4.41 -20.74
N GLU A 133 -1.49 -3.79 -21.36
CA GLU A 133 -1.63 -3.29 -22.73
C GLU A 133 -1.61 -4.48 -23.69
#